data_AF-R1DT16-F1
#
_entry.id   AF-R1DT16-F1
#
_cell.length_a   1.000
_cell.length_b   1.000
_cell.length_c   1.000
_cell.angle_alpha   90.00
_cell.angle_beta   90.00
_cell.angle_gamma   90.00
#
_symmetry.space_group_name_H-M   'P 1'
#
loop_
_entity.id
_entity.type
_entity.pdbx_description
1 polymer ?
#
loop_
_entity_poly.entity_id
_entity_poly.type
_entity_poly.pdbx_seq_one_letter_code
_entity_poly.pdbx_strand_id
1 'polypeptide(L)'
;MLRACALPFHARCALPFRSAFRCAHSGRRRGSAPPAPQPFRRGGDRRTADKLRASQKLPHRERPINNQDIGELNLVFLGTASAQATTSRAQQSVALRVQNETWLFDCGGQTQMQMLRAGIAPLSVTRIFISHMHGDHVFGLPAVIAMCANSSMQQVEQM
;
A
#
# COMPACT_ATOMS: atom_id res chain seq x y z
N MET A 1 -23.05 2.67 40.84
CA MET A 1 -22.55 4.01 40.50
C MET A 1 -21.43 3.86 39.47
N LEU A 2 -21.77 3.84 38.18
CA LEU A 2 -20.81 3.89 37.08
C LEU A 2 -21.14 5.16 36.29
N ARG A 3 -20.30 6.18 36.45
CA ARG A 3 -20.41 7.46 35.74
C ARG A 3 -19.83 7.27 34.35
N ALA A 4 -20.70 7.35 33.34
CA ALA A 4 -20.33 7.70 31.98
C ALA A 4 -19.83 9.15 31.97
N CYS A 5 -18.70 9.41 31.31
CA CYS A 5 -18.28 10.76 30.95
C CYS A 5 -18.15 10.82 29.43
N ALA A 6 -19.17 11.42 28.82
CA ALA A 6 -19.21 11.77 27.41
C ALA A 6 -18.31 12.99 27.16
N LEU A 7 -17.45 12.92 26.14
CA LEU A 7 -16.72 14.07 25.62
C LEU A 7 -17.45 14.61 24.38
N PRO A 8 -17.83 15.90 24.33
CA PRO A 8 -18.42 16.49 23.15
C PRO A 8 -17.33 17.02 22.21
N PHE A 9 -17.33 16.54 20.97
CA PHE A 9 -16.52 17.09 19.87
C PHE A 9 -17.34 18.17 19.15
N HIS A 10 -17.17 19.43 19.55
CA HIS A 10 -17.61 20.59 18.78
C HIS A 10 -16.57 21.70 18.95
N ALA A 11 -15.69 21.84 17.95
CA ALA A 11 -14.83 23.01 17.81
C ALA A 11 -15.17 23.70 16.48
N ARG A 12 -16.07 24.69 16.57
CA ARG A 12 -16.31 25.66 15.52
C ARG A 12 -15.10 26.61 15.46
N CYS A 13 -14.46 26.65 14.31
CA CYS A 13 -13.41 27.60 13.98
C CYS A 13 -14.07 28.93 13.59
N ALA A 14 -13.91 29.97 14.41
CA ALA A 14 -14.26 31.35 14.04
C ALA A 14 -13.57 32.34 14.99
N LEU A 15 -12.48 32.98 14.56
CA LEU A 15 -12.14 34.35 14.95
C LEU A 15 -11.30 35.04 13.86
N PRO A 16 -11.38 36.38 13.74
CA PRO A 16 -10.96 37.16 12.58
C PRO A 16 -9.56 37.76 12.76
N PHE A 17 -8.78 37.83 11.69
CA PHE A 17 -7.55 38.65 11.67
C PHE A 17 -7.61 39.62 10.49
N ARG A 18 -8.02 40.86 10.79
CA ARG A 18 -7.84 42.02 9.92
C ARG A 18 -6.49 42.65 10.28
N SER A 19 -5.58 42.73 9.32
CA SER A 19 -4.55 43.78 9.31
C SER A 19 -4.32 44.23 7.87
N ALA A 20 -4.55 45.52 7.67
CA ALA A 20 -4.46 46.23 6.41
C ALA A 20 -3.07 46.13 5.77
N PHE A 21 -3.04 45.79 4.47
CA PHE A 21 -1.95 46.22 3.60
C PHE A 21 -2.50 47.13 2.51
N ARG A 22 -1.86 48.30 2.44
CA ARG A 22 -2.22 49.49 1.70
C ARG A 22 -1.95 49.26 0.20
N CYS A 23 -2.98 49.49 -0.62
CA CYS A 23 -2.87 49.52 -2.07
C CYS A 23 -2.07 50.75 -2.51
N ALA A 24 -0.87 50.55 -3.07
CA ALA A 24 -0.10 51.58 -3.74
C ALA A 24 -0.27 51.40 -5.26
N HIS A 25 -0.99 52.33 -5.88
CA HIS A 25 -1.01 52.51 -7.33
C HIS A 25 0.32 53.09 -7.80
N SER A 26 1.06 52.35 -8.64
CA SER A 26 2.05 52.94 -9.52
C SER A 26 2.15 52.18 -10.86
N GLY A 27 1.98 52.93 -11.94
CA GLY A 27 2.75 52.77 -13.17
C GLY A 27 2.64 51.46 -13.95
N ARG A 28 1.57 51.34 -14.75
CA ARG A 28 1.48 50.39 -15.87
C ARG A 28 2.60 50.68 -16.89
N ARG A 29 3.66 49.87 -16.93
CA ARG A 29 4.51 49.68 -18.13
C ARG A 29 4.27 48.27 -18.66
N ARG A 30 3.67 48.17 -19.85
CA ARG A 30 3.53 46.91 -20.58
C ARG A 30 4.92 46.49 -21.10
N GLY A 31 5.59 45.62 -20.37
CA GLY A 31 6.68 44.82 -20.93
C GLY A 31 6.07 43.71 -21.77
N SER A 32 6.55 43.54 -23.01
CA SER A 32 6.18 42.42 -23.87
C SER A 32 6.59 41.10 -23.21
N ALA A 33 5.70 40.12 -23.20
CA ALA A 33 5.98 38.77 -22.72
C ALA A 33 7.21 38.17 -23.46
N PRO A 34 8.09 37.43 -22.78
CA PRO A 34 9.16 36.70 -23.46
C PRO A 34 8.57 35.67 -24.42
N PRO A 35 9.20 35.40 -25.58
CA PRO A 35 8.72 34.39 -26.51
C PRO A 35 8.72 33.00 -25.85
N ALA A 36 7.69 32.21 -26.17
CA ALA A 36 7.57 30.84 -25.70
C ALA A 36 8.83 30.02 -26.07
N PRO A 37 9.31 29.12 -25.17
CA PRO A 37 10.43 28.25 -25.50
C PRO A 37 10.08 27.43 -26.75
N GLN A 38 10.97 27.47 -27.75
CA GLN A 38 10.77 26.66 -28.95
C GLN A 38 10.78 25.18 -28.58
N PRO A 39 9.90 24.35 -29.16
CA PRO A 39 9.94 22.92 -28.92
C PRO A 39 11.30 22.39 -29.37
N PHE A 40 12.03 21.76 -28.45
CA PHE A 40 13.27 21.05 -28.75
C PHE A 40 12.95 20.05 -29.88
N ARG A 41 13.47 20.32 -31.09
CA ARG A 41 13.27 19.41 -32.23
C ARG A 41 13.97 18.10 -31.90
N ARG A 42 13.19 17.12 -31.43
CA ARG A 42 13.65 15.76 -31.22
C ARG A 42 13.98 15.17 -32.60
N GLY A 43 15.25 15.26 -32.98
CA GLY A 43 15.81 14.54 -34.12
C GLY A 43 15.83 13.04 -33.80
N GLY A 44 14.66 12.42 -33.78
CA GLY A 44 14.50 10.98 -33.69
C GLY A 44 13.93 10.48 -35.00
N ASP A 45 14.74 9.74 -35.76
CA ASP A 45 14.26 9.00 -36.93
C ASP A 45 13.04 8.18 -36.50
N ARG A 46 11.88 8.38 -37.14
CA ARG A 46 10.63 7.67 -36.81
C ARG A 46 10.83 6.15 -36.89
N ARG A 47 11.82 5.70 -37.66
CA ARG A 47 12.22 4.29 -37.77
C ARG A 47 12.80 3.70 -36.49
N THR A 48 13.36 4.50 -35.58
CA THR A 48 13.92 3.99 -34.31
C THR A 48 12.83 3.78 -33.26
N ALA A 49 11.77 4.60 -33.27
CA ALA A 49 10.65 4.47 -32.34
C ALA A 49 9.82 3.20 -32.59
N ASP A 50 9.57 2.85 -33.86
CA ASP A 50 8.87 1.61 -34.22
C ASP A 50 9.69 0.36 -33.89
N LYS A 51 11.02 0.42 -34.04
CA LYS A 51 11.92 -0.69 -33.68
C LYS A 51 12.01 -0.93 -32.17
N LEU A 52 11.92 0.12 -31.34
CA LEU A 52 11.90 -0.03 -29.88
C LEU A 52 10.58 -0.61 -29.37
N ARG A 53 9.46 -0.32 -30.04
CA ARG A 53 8.14 -0.90 -29.70
C ARG A 53 8.02 -2.38 -30.07
N ALA A 54 8.67 -2.81 -31.14
CA ALA A 54 8.68 -4.20 -31.57
C ALA A 54 9.44 -5.14 -30.62
N SER A 55 10.41 -4.62 -29.85
CA SER A 55 11.21 -5.42 -28.93
C SER A 55 10.61 -5.60 -27.52
N GLN A 56 9.50 -4.91 -27.21
CA GLN A 56 8.82 -5.01 -25.90
C GLN A 56 7.66 -6.01 -25.87
N LYS A 57 7.44 -6.78 -26.94
CA LYS A 57 6.48 -7.90 -26.89
C LYS A 57 7.10 -9.05 -26.11
N LEU A 58 6.92 -9.01 -24.79
CA LEU A 58 7.12 -10.17 -23.91
C LEU A 58 6.34 -11.36 -24.50
N PRO A 59 6.95 -12.55 -24.62
CA PRO A 59 6.23 -13.72 -25.10
C PRO A 59 5.24 -14.14 -24.01
N HIS A 60 4.02 -13.61 -24.06
CA HIS A 60 2.89 -14.15 -23.30
C HIS A 60 2.49 -15.48 -23.93
N ARG A 61 3.33 -16.49 -23.74
CA ARG A 61 2.91 -17.88 -23.93
C ARG A 61 2.10 -18.25 -22.70
N GLU A 62 0.82 -17.89 -22.70
CA GLU A 62 -0.13 -18.39 -21.72
C GLU A 62 -0.21 -19.91 -21.91
N ARG A 63 0.56 -20.65 -21.11
CA ARG A 63 0.30 -22.07 -20.95
C ARG A 63 -0.99 -22.17 -20.14
N PRO A 64 -2.00 -22.90 -20.61
CA PRO A 64 -3.17 -23.15 -19.79
C PRO A 64 -2.70 -23.80 -18.49
N ILE A 65 -2.98 -23.14 -17.37
CA ILE A 65 -2.72 -23.65 -16.02
C ILE A 65 -3.52 -24.95 -15.87
N ASN A 66 -2.82 -26.08 -15.79
CA ASN A 66 -3.46 -27.37 -15.55
C ASN A 66 -3.67 -27.52 -14.04
N ASN A 67 -4.74 -28.16 -13.59
CA ASN A 67 -5.01 -28.37 -12.15
C ASN A 67 -3.87 -29.13 -11.44
N GLN A 68 -3.05 -29.86 -12.19
CA GLN A 68 -1.87 -30.56 -11.69
C GLN A 68 -0.66 -29.63 -11.45
N ASP A 69 -0.62 -28.46 -12.11
CA ASP A 69 0.41 -27.43 -11.90
C ASP A 69 0.09 -26.56 -10.67
N ILE A 70 -1.19 -26.52 -10.27
CA ILE A 70 -1.66 -25.84 -9.08
C ILE A 70 -1.40 -26.79 -7.91
N GLY A 71 -0.30 -26.58 -7.18
CA GLY A 71 -0.10 -27.25 -5.89
C GLY A 71 -1.25 -26.94 -4.91
N GLU A 72 -1.25 -27.58 -3.74
CA GLU A 72 -2.30 -27.34 -2.73
C GLU A 72 -2.48 -25.83 -2.48
N LEU A 73 -3.70 -25.36 -2.76
CA LEU A 73 -4.10 -23.96 -2.66
C LEU A 73 -5.07 -23.82 -1.49
N ASN A 74 -4.65 -23.11 -0.44
CA ASN A 74 -5.49 -22.90 0.74
C ASN A 74 -5.59 -21.40 1.05
N LEU A 75 -6.82 -20.90 1.12
CA LEU A 75 -7.12 -19.49 1.37
C LEU A 75 -7.66 -19.33 2.79
N VAL A 76 -6.96 -18.52 3.60
CA VAL A 76 -7.24 -18.31 5.01
C VAL A 76 -7.57 -16.83 5.23
N PHE A 77 -8.77 -16.55 5.75
CA PHE A 77 -9.17 -15.21 6.15
C PHE A 77 -8.65 -14.90 7.55
N LEU A 78 -7.62 -14.05 7.63
CA LEU A 78 -7.04 -13.62 8.90
C LEU A 78 -7.83 -12.45 9.51
N GLY A 79 -8.38 -11.59 8.67
CA GLY A 79 -9.28 -10.53 9.07
C GLY A 79 -10.11 -10.01 7.91
N THR A 80 -11.30 -9.51 8.24
CA THR A 80 -12.31 -9.12 7.25
C THR A 80 -12.97 -7.77 7.60
N ALA A 81 -12.62 -7.17 8.74
CA ALA A 81 -13.13 -5.87 9.14
C ALA A 81 -12.47 -4.74 8.35
N SER A 82 -13.24 -3.69 8.08
CA SER A 82 -12.77 -2.45 7.46
C SER A 82 -12.75 -1.33 8.51
N ALA A 83 -11.78 -0.44 8.37
CA ALA A 83 -11.45 0.67 9.25
C ALA A 83 -11.10 0.26 10.69
N GLN A 84 -12.05 -0.28 11.44
CA GLN A 84 -11.89 -0.66 12.85
C GLN A 84 -12.09 -2.16 13.04
N ALA A 85 -11.19 -2.76 13.83
CA ALA A 85 -11.38 -4.13 14.28
C ALA A 85 -12.54 -4.22 15.29
N THR A 86 -13.19 -5.37 15.34
CA THR A 86 -14.16 -5.72 16.38
C THR A 86 -13.63 -6.86 17.23
N THR A 87 -14.35 -7.21 18.30
CA THR A 87 -14.00 -8.37 19.15
C THR A 87 -13.96 -9.68 18.37
N SER A 88 -14.77 -9.81 17.32
CA SER A 88 -14.89 -11.03 16.50
C SER A 88 -14.13 -10.96 15.18
N ARG A 89 -13.72 -9.77 14.71
CA ARG A 89 -13.15 -9.58 13.37
C ARG A 89 -11.95 -8.65 13.41
N ALA A 90 -10.78 -9.17 13.05
CA ALA A 90 -9.59 -8.36 12.80
C ALA A 90 -9.72 -7.55 11.50
N GLN A 91 -8.87 -6.52 11.37
CA GLN A 91 -8.74 -5.70 10.17
C GLN A 91 -8.28 -6.52 8.96
N GLN A 92 -8.48 -6.00 7.75
CA GLN A 92 -8.30 -6.73 6.50
C GLN A 92 -6.94 -7.44 6.39
N SER A 93 -6.97 -8.76 6.22
CA SER A 93 -5.82 -9.56 5.80
C SER A 93 -6.25 -10.96 5.36
N VAL A 94 -5.71 -11.43 4.25
CA VAL A 94 -5.95 -12.78 3.70
C VAL A 94 -4.62 -13.45 3.42
N ALA A 95 -4.46 -14.71 3.83
CA ALA A 95 -3.31 -15.53 3.50
C ALA A 95 -3.68 -16.56 2.44
N LEU A 96 -2.90 -16.61 1.37
CA LEU A 96 -2.96 -17.65 0.36
C LEU A 96 -1.74 -18.55 0.51
N ARG A 97 -1.97 -19.80 0.91
CA ARG A 97 -0.95 -20.83 0.93
C ARG A 97 -0.90 -21.48 -0.44
N VAL A 98 0.27 -21.42 -1.06
CA VAL A 98 0.55 -22.04 -2.35
C VAL A 98 1.75 -22.95 -2.13
N GLN A 99 1.54 -24.27 -2.15
CA GLN A 99 2.58 -25.24 -1.84
C GLN A 99 3.20 -24.99 -0.45
N ASN A 100 4.45 -24.54 -0.39
CA ASN A 100 5.20 -24.25 0.84
C ASN A 100 5.35 -22.75 1.12
N GLU A 101 4.76 -21.89 0.29
CA GLU A 101 4.77 -20.45 0.45
C GLU A 101 3.43 -19.92 0.96
N THR A 102 3.49 -18.84 1.74
CA THR A 102 2.33 -18.05 2.13
C THR A 102 2.44 -16.65 1.51
N TRP A 103 1.42 -16.25 0.79
CA TRP A 103 1.25 -14.91 0.26
C TRP A 103 0.21 -14.16 1.09
N LEU A 104 0.56 -13.00 1.63
CA LEU A 104 -0.38 -12.15 2.36
C LEU A 104 -0.93 -11.07 1.44
N PHE A 105 -2.25 -10.92 1.44
CA PHE A 105 -2.97 -9.82 0.83
C PHE A 105 -3.51 -8.93 1.95
N ASP A 106 -2.99 -7.71 1.98
CA ASP A 106 -3.13 -6.74 3.05
C ASP A 106 -2.62 -7.24 4.42
N CYS A 107 -2.28 -6.28 5.26
CA CYS A 107 -1.74 -6.53 6.59
C CYS A 107 -2.33 -5.51 7.57
N GLY A 108 -3.63 -5.65 7.82
CA GLY A 108 -4.32 -4.88 8.84
C GLY A 108 -3.81 -5.16 10.25
N GLY A 109 -4.21 -4.33 11.20
CA GLY A 109 -3.86 -4.54 12.61
C GLY A 109 -4.29 -5.92 13.10
N GLN A 110 -3.42 -6.51 13.93
CA GLN A 110 -3.55 -7.86 14.50
C GLN A 110 -3.28 -9.03 13.54
N THR A 111 -2.85 -8.79 12.29
CA THR A 111 -2.50 -9.86 11.33
C THR A 111 -1.52 -10.87 11.94
N GLN A 112 -0.49 -10.43 12.67
CA GLN A 112 0.46 -11.33 13.35
C GLN A 112 -0.23 -12.33 14.29
N MET A 113 -1.24 -11.89 15.04
CA MET A 113 -1.94 -12.75 16.01
C MET A 113 -2.82 -13.76 15.30
N GLN A 114 -3.42 -13.34 14.19
CA GLN A 114 -4.27 -14.20 13.38
C GLN A 114 -3.44 -15.24 12.62
N MET A 115 -2.24 -14.90 12.16
CA MET A 115 -1.29 -15.85 11.61
C MET A 115 -0.93 -16.95 12.61
N LEU A 116 -0.61 -16.58 13.86
CA LEU A 116 -0.32 -17.54 14.92
C LEU A 116 -1.50 -18.46 15.21
N ARG A 117 -2.72 -17.90 15.31
CA ARG A 117 -3.96 -18.68 15.52
C ARG A 117 -4.27 -19.64 14.36
N ALA A 118 -3.94 -19.24 13.13
CA ALA A 118 -4.12 -20.06 11.94
C ALA A 118 -2.96 -21.06 11.69
N GLY A 119 -1.96 -21.10 12.57
CA GLY A 119 -0.78 -21.94 12.40
C GLY A 119 0.05 -21.60 11.16
N ILE A 120 0.05 -20.34 10.74
CA ILE A 120 0.92 -19.86 9.64
C ILE A 120 2.30 -19.58 10.21
N ALA A 121 3.31 -20.31 9.73
CA ALA A 121 4.69 -20.08 10.10
C ALA A 121 5.18 -18.72 9.56
N PRO A 122 5.79 -17.85 10.39
CA PRO A 122 6.27 -16.53 9.95
C PRO A 122 7.23 -16.61 8.75
N LEU A 123 8.10 -17.62 8.75
CA LEU A 123 9.10 -17.84 7.69
C LEU A 123 8.51 -18.37 6.38
N SER A 124 7.26 -18.87 6.39
CA SER A 124 6.57 -19.25 5.15
C SER A 124 6.06 -18.04 4.37
N VAL A 125 6.01 -16.84 4.98
CA VAL A 125 5.54 -15.63 4.31
C VAL A 125 6.61 -15.12 3.35
N THR A 126 6.40 -15.32 2.06
CA THR A 126 7.35 -14.91 1.01
C THR A 126 6.97 -13.60 0.34
N ARG A 127 5.67 -13.26 0.33
CA ARG A 127 5.12 -12.11 -0.39
C ARG A 127 4.04 -11.42 0.41
N ILE A 128 4.06 -10.09 0.42
CA ILE A 128 3.00 -9.25 0.98
C ILE A 128 2.54 -8.28 -0.11
N PHE A 129 1.27 -8.36 -0.49
CA PHE A 129 0.61 -7.49 -1.45
C PHE A 129 -0.27 -6.51 -0.68
N ILE A 130 -0.09 -5.22 -0.92
CA ILE A 130 -0.93 -4.19 -0.30
C ILE A 130 -1.82 -3.57 -1.37
N SER A 131 -3.12 -3.58 -1.12
CA SER A 131 -4.12 -3.02 -2.04
C SER A 131 -4.06 -1.50 -2.10
N HIS A 132 -3.95 -0.83 -0.94
CA HIS A 132 -3.89 0.63 -0.81
C HIS A 132 -3.41 1.06 0.59
N MET A 133 -3.21 2.37 0.80
CA MET A 133 -2.55 2.95 1.98
C MET A 133 -3.49 3.40 3.11
N HIS A 134 -4.60 2.69 3.35
CA HIS A 134 -5.39 2.91 4.56
C HIS A 134 -4.85 2.08 5.73
N GLY A 135 -5.01 2.62 6.94
CA GLY A 135 -4.44 2.05 8.16
C GLY A 135 -4.89 0.61 8.43
N ASP A 136 -6.13 0.28 8.10
CA ASP A 136 -6.70 -1.06 8.21
C ASP A 136 -6.13 -2.09 7.24
N HIS A 137 -5.26 -1.67 6.31
CA HIS A 137 -4.53 -2.57 5.39
C HIS A 137 -3.02 -2.59 5.64
N VAL A 138 -2.46 -1.67 6.45
CA VAL A 138 -0.99 -1.53 6.61
C VAL A 138 -0.48 -1.52 8.05
N PHE A 139 -1.33 -1.25 9.04
CA PHE A 139 -0.87 -1.09 10.43
C PHE A 139 -0.34 -2.38 11.07
N GLY A 140 -0.59 -3.55 10.48
CA GLY A 140 0.00 -4.83 10.90
C GLY A 140 1.43 -5.07 10.40
N LEU A 141 1.89 -4.33 9.38
CA LEU A 141 3.18 -4.58 8.72
C LEU A 141 4.37 -4.56 9.68
N PRO A 142 4.56 -3.55 10.55
CA PRO A 142 5.73 -3.51 11.43
C PRO A 142 5.82 -4.75 12.33
N ALA A 143 4.65 -5.22 12.81
CA ALA A 143 4.54 -6.33 13.72
C ALA A 143 4.84 -7.67 13.01
N VAL A 144 4.28 -7.89 11.81
CA VAL A 144 4.56 -9.08 10.99
C VAL A 144 6.03 -9.13 10.56
N ILE A 145 6.61 -8.01 10.11
CA ILE A 145 8.02 -7.96 9.70
C ILE A 145 8.94 -8.28 10.87
N ALA A 146 8.70 -7.68 12.04
CA ALA A 146 9.46 -7.98 13.25
C ALA A 146 9.34 -9.46 13.65
N MET A 147 8.13 -10.02 13.56
CA MET A 147 7.90 -11.44 13.83
C MET A 147 8.71 -12.34 12.87
N CYS A 148 8.68 -12.07 11.56
CA CYS A 148 9.45 -12.83 10.57
C CYS A 148 10.97 -12.70 10.80
N ALA A 149 11.46 -11.49 11.08
CA ALA A 149 12.87 -11.24 11.36
C ALA A 149 13.34 -12.02 12.61
N ASN A 150 12.56 -11.98 13.69
CA ASN A 150 12.90 -12.69 14.92
C ASN A 150 12.88 -14.22 14.74
N SER A 151 11.94 -14.76 13.95
CA SER A 151 11.90 -16.20 13.64
C SER A 151 13.12 -16.67 12.85
N SER A 152 13.71 -15.80 12.03
CA SER A 152 14.95 -16.15 11.30
C SER A 152 16.18 -16.24 12.22
N MET A 153 16.23 -15.42 13.29
CA MET A 153 17.33 -15.44 14.26
C MET A 153 17.30 -16.69 15.15
N GLN A 154 16.11 -17.14 15.56
CA GLN A 154 15.95 -18.34 16.40
C GLN A 154 16.39 -19.63 15.70
N GLN A 155 16.34 -19.70 14.37
CA GLN A 155 16.84 -20.85 13.62
C GLN A 155 18.36 -20.90 13.55
N VAL A 156 19.03 -19.74 13.56
CA VAL A 156 20.50 -19.67 13.53
C VAL A 156 21.10 -20.07 14.89
N GLU A 157 20.44 -19.75 15.99
CA GLU A 157 20.90 -20.08 17.35
C GLU A 157 20.74 -21.58 17.70
N GLN A 158 19.99 -22.34 16.90
CA GLN A 158 19.78 -23.79 17.09
C GLN A 158 20.63 -24.66 16.16
N MET A 159 21.57 -24.07 15.40
CA MET A 159 22.58 -24.78 14.60
C MET A 159 23.96 -24.69 15.27
#